data_AF-A0A0F7UM91-F1
#
_entry.id   AF-A0A0F7UM91-F1
#
_cell.length_a   1.000
_cell.length_b   1.000
_cell.length_c   1.000
_cell.angle_alpha   90.00
_cell.angle_beta   90.00
_cell.angle_gamma   90.00
#
_symmetry.space_group_name_H-M   'P 1'
#
loop_
_entity.id
_entity.type
_entity.pdbx_description
1 polymer ?
#
loop_
_entity_poly.entity_id
_entity_poly.type
_entity_poly.pdbx_seq_one_letter_code
_entity_poly.pdbx_strand_id
1 'polypeptide(L)'
;MPGWGFHNHPFHRLSRAEREFGSLPKRGLLPSSGTAFAKPLAPTPGSLNSRFGPGTDLLFFSDKSTLTSSTRELSFAQPQPGKQTTDGEESDRNVSEQLRQAQESTMSYEHNALSSPPGKPDFSRCAPAAGKRQERNSALRVCENFLDAVGMTPLIYLRRASLETHCDIFAKCEFLNPGGSVKDRPAKYILQQAEKEGRLGGSQKWIVEGSAGNTAIGLALASKPRGYRVVCDMLKVCGALVVEVPFHKVWHPDHFVAFSGRLASVLNACWGNQFDNLANQLSHYETTGPEIWDQMDGRIDGFVSAAGTGGTVSGVSLYLRSQHPGIQIGLADIPGSALYRYYTEGVLRAEGSSVVENIGQGRITGQLQGFRPDVAFEIPDAESLAWTHSLLEDEGLAVGLSSGVNVAAAIRLAKRLGPGHRIVTLLCDSGTRYAKKQWNISFLKEEGLPYPRMLADQSREMSGIMEAIHSAYAPQHVVEKIEKEHENDISAPGSKL
;
A
#
# COMPACT_ATOMS: atom_id res chain seq x y z
N MET A 1 -9.55 65.83 -25.80
CA MET A 1 -9.54 66.55 -24.51
C MET A 1 -9.15 65.56 -23.41
N PRO A 2 -8.13 65.87 -22.59
CA PRO A 2 -7.50 64.98 -21.60
C PRO A 2 -7.76 65.41 -20.13
N GLY A 3 -7.19 64.64 -19.19
CA GLY A 3 -6.91 65.01 -17.79
C GLY A 3 -7.97 64.51 -16.81
N TRP A 4 -7.69 64.03 -15.60
CA TRP A 4 -6.63 64.26 -14.61
C TRP A 4 -6.61 62.99 -13.69
N GLY A 5 -5.62 62.58 -12.89
CA GLY A 5 -4.38 63.14 -12.40
C GLY A 5 -3.98 62.37 -11.11
N PHE A 6 -2.78 61.79 -11.11
CA PHE A 6 -1.79 61.64 -10.02
C PHE A 6 -2.16 61.36 -8.54
N HIS A 7 -1.57 60.27 -7.99
CA HIS A 7 -0.50 60.21 -6.96
C HIS A 7 -0.70 59.29 -5.71
N ASN A 8 0.30 58.39 -5.57
CA ASN A 8 1.11 58.00 -4.40
C ASN A 8 0.53 57.17 -3.22
N HIS A 9 1.06 55.94 -3.12
CA HIS A 9 1.41 55.17 -1.90
C HIS A 9 2.41 55.91 -0.97
N PRO A 10 2.85 55.37 0.20
CA PRO A 10 2.29 54.38 1.16
C PRO A 10 2.43 54.87 2.64
N PHE A 11 1.96 54.13 3.66
CA PHE A 11 2.70 53.80 4.91
C PHE A 11 1.84 53.08 5.97
N HIS A 12 2.52 52.15 6.66
CA HIS A 12 2.16 51.37 7.85
C HIS A 12 1.25 52.00 8.91
N ARG A 13 0.44 51.15 9.58
CA ARG A 13 0.35 51.16 11.05
C ARG A 13 -0.09 49.81 11.64
N LEU A 14 0.84 49.22 12.39
CA LEU A 14 0.61 48.29 13.48
C LEU A 14 0.10 49.05 14.72
N SER A 15 -0.85 48.49 15.45
CA SER A 15 -1.14 48.77 16.87
C SER A 15 -1.73 47.47 17.45
N ARG A 16 -0.98 46.61 18.15
CA ARG A 16 -0.58 46.66 19.56
C ARG A 16 -1.66 47.21 20.50
N ALA A 17 -2.38 46.29 21.13
CA ALA A 17 -3.12 46.49 22.39
C ALA A 17 -2.58 45.45 23.40
N GLU A 18 -1.56 45.86 24.16
CA GLU A 18 -1.28 45.42 25.53
C GLU A 18 -1.79 46.60 26.39
N ARG A 19 -2.38 46.51 27.60
CA ARG A 19 -2.04 45.73 28.79
C ARG A 19 -3.04 46.14 29.91
N GLU A 20 -3.45 45.20 30.78
CA GLU A 20 -3.61 45.33 32.26
C GLU A 20 -4.27 44.04 32.82
N PHE A 21 -3.48 43.09 33.36
CA PHE A 21 -3.20 42.81 34.80
C PHE A 21 -4.40 42.24 35.58
N GLY A 22 -4.36 41.16 36.38
CA GLY A 22 -3.41 40.14 36.84
C GLY A 22 -4.26 38.91 37.28
N SER A 23 -3.83 37.83 37.92
CA SER A 23 -2.65 37.41 38.68
C SER A 23 -2.73 35.87 38.83
N LEU A 24 -1.60 35.18 38.85
CA LEU A 24 -1.46 33.75 39.18
C LEU A 24 -1.43 33.54 40.71
N PRO A 25 -1.79 32.35 41.22
CA PRO A 25 -1.21 31.85 42.46
C PRO A 25 -0.44 30.53 42.30
N LYS A 26 0.71 30.46 42.98
CA LYS A 26 1.52 29.25 43.24
C LYS A 26 1.13 28.60 44.58
N ARG A 27 1.12 27.26 44.58
CA ARG A 27 1.42 26.27 45.65
C ARG A 27 1.03 26.55 47.11
N GLY A 28 0.31 25.59 47.72
CA GLY A 28 0.40 25.31 49.16
C GLY A 28 -0.60 24.28 49.71
N LEU A 29 -0.11 23.06 49.97
CA LEU A 29 -0.43 22.14 51.07
C LEU A 29 -1.79 21.37 51.14
N LEU A 30 -1.64 20.07 51.45
CA LEU A 30 -2.63 19.02 51.75
C LEU A 30 -3.58 19.38 52.93
N PRO A 31 -4.70 18.66 53.04
CA PRO A 31 -4.79 17.71 54.13
C PRO A 31 -5.35 16.32 53.75
N SER A 32 -4.94 15.38 54.59
CA SER A 32 -5.19 13.95 54.61
C SER A 32 -6.62 13.53 54.98
N SER A 33 -6.89 12.26 54.65
CA SER A 33 -7.79 11.29 55.30
C SER A 33 -9.17 11.09 54.65
N GLY A 34 -9.50 9.80 54.39
CA GLY A 34 -10.82 9.38 53.95
C GLY A 34 -10.82 8.16 53.03
N THR A 35 -10.36 7.03 53.54
CA THR A 35 -10.43 5.68 52.96
C THR A 35 -11.84 5.26 52.51
N ALA A 36 -11.99 4.77 51.28
CA ALA A 36 -13.06 3.84 50.90
C ALA A 36 -12.59 2.93 49.76
N PHE A 37 -11.99 1.79 50.14
CA PHE A 37 -11.75 0.67 49.24
C PHE A 37 -13.09 -0.01 48.93
N ALA A 38 -13.57 0.10 47.68
CA ALA A 38 -14.62 -0.78 47.16
C ALA A 38 -13.98 -2.08 46.67
N LYS A 39 -14.34 -3.18 47.34
CA LYS A 39 -13.92 -4.56 47.07
C LYS A 39 -14.25 -5.00 45.63
N PRO A 40 -13.39 -5.80 44.97
CA PRO A 40 -13.81 -6.62 43.85
C PRO A 40 -14.65 -7.80 44.37
N LEU A 41 -15.80 -8.05 43.73
CA LEU A 41 -16.63 -9.22 43.96
C LEU A 41 -15.86 -10.50 43.64
N ALA A 42 -15.80 -11.43 44.60
CA ALA A 42 -15.36 -12.79 44.41
C ALA A 42 -16.52 -13.65 43.86
N PRO A 43 -16.29 -14.57 42.90
CA PRO A 43 -17.26 -15.58 42.53
C PRO A 43 -17.13 -16.82 43.44
N THR A 44 -18.25 -17.32 43.95
CA THR A 44 -18.36 -18.62 44.63
C THR A 44 -18.40 -19.79 43.63
N PRO A 45 -17.87 -20.98 43.96
CA PRO A 45 -17.66 -22.08 43.02
C PRO A 45 -18.79 -23.14 43.03
N GLY A 46 -19.07 -23.71 41.86
CA GLY A 46 -19.90 -24.91 41.64
C GLY A 46 -19.93 -25.24 40.13
N SER A 47 -18.93 -25.95 39.63
CA SER A 47 -18.90 -27.40 39.39
C SER A 47 -19.43 -27.83 38.01
N LEU A 48 -18.47 -28.30 37.21
CA LEU A 48 -18.51 -29.43 36.27
C LEU A 48 -18.71 -29.18 34.75
N ASN A 49 -17.58 -29.46 34.09
CA ASN A 49 -17.36 -30.14 32.80
C ASN A 49 -17.36 -29.28 31.53
N SER A 50 -16.37 -29.35 30.63
CA SER A 50 -14.99 -29.86 30.61
C SER A 50 -14.44 -29.53 29.20
N ARG A 51 -13.12 -29.26 29.11
CA ARG A 51 -12.25 -29.31 27.91
C ARG A 51 -12.16 -28.06 27.03
N PHE A 52 -11.28 -27.14 27.42
CA PHE A 52 -10.25 -26.57 26.54
C PHE A 52 -8.97 -26.38 27.38
N GLY A 53 -7.87 -27.00 26.94
CA GLY A 53 -6.53 -26.81 27.52
C GLY A 53 -5.82 -25.59 26.91
N PRO A 54 -4.82 -25.02 27.60
CA PRO A 54 -4.41 -23.64 27.43
C PRO A 54 -3.34 -23.44 26.36
N GLY A 55 -3.28 -22.21 25.85
CA GLY A 55 -2.22 -21.75 24.97
C GLY A 55 -0.98 -21.25 25.71
N THR A 56 0.10 -21.26 24.92
CA THR A 56 1.26 -20.34 24.91
C THR A 56 2.22 -20.35 26.08
N ASP A 57 3.41 -20.90 25.82
CA ASP A 57 4.66 -20.26 26.21
C ASP A 57 5.42 -19.86 24.93
N LEU A 58 5.53 -18.54 24.75
CA LEU A 58 6.39 -17.86 23.80
C LEU A 58 7.77 -17.73 24.47
N LEU A 59 8.72 -18.54 24.04
CA LEU A 59 10.14 -18.37 24.37
C LEU A 59 10.92 -18.06 23.10
N PHE A 60 11.37 -16.81 23.01
CA PHE A 60 12.46 -16.42 22.13
C PHE A 60 13.75 -17.04 22.66
N PHE A 61 14.33 -17.96 21.91
CA PHE A 61 15.76 -18.28 22.03
C PHE A 61 16.43 -18.01 20.69
N SER A 62 17.32 -17.04 20.70
CA SER A 62 18.42 -16.95 19.76
C SER A 62 19.40 -18.07 20.08
N ASP A 63 19.65 -18.98 19.15
CA ASP A 63 20.98 -19.56 19.09
C ASP A 63 21.40 -19.94 17.67
N LYS A 64 22.61 -19.52 17.32
CA LYS A 64 23.36 -19.94 16.14
C LYS A 64 24.25 -21.08 16.62
N SER A 65 24.03 -22.30 16.12
CA SER A 65 25.10 -23.17 15.60
C SER A 65 24.63 -24.60 15.36
N THR A 66 25.14 -25.15 14.25
CA THR A 66 25.40 -26.58 13.99
C THR A 66 24.23 -27.55 14.00
N LEU A 67 23.68 -27.81 12.81
CA LEU A 67 23.20 -29.15 12.43
C LEU A 67 23.63 -29.46 11.00
N THR A 68 24.72 -30.21 10.89
CA THR A 68 25.09 -31.01 9.72
C THR A 68 24.12 -32.19 9.60
N SER A 69 23.43 -32.35 8.47
CA SER A 69 22.99 -33.69 8.04
C SER A 69 22.69 -33.78 6.54
N SER A 70 23.47 -34.63 5.88
CA SER A 70 23.12 -35.55 4.79
C SER A 70 22.25 -35.03 3.63
N THR A 71 22.93 -34.67 2.54
CA THR A 71 22.45 -34.83 1.16
C THR A 71 22.09 -36.29 0.91
N ARG A 72 20.80 -36.57 0.63
CA ARG A 72 20.40 -37.75 -0.14
C ARG A 72 20.05 -37.26 -1.54
N GLU A 73 21.00 -37.46 -2.46
CA GLU A 73 20.75 -37.40 -3.89
C GLU A 73 19.76 -38.53 -4.25
N LEU A 74 18.59 -38.16 -4.77
CA LEU A 74 17.76 -39.06 -5.55
C LEU A 74 18.19 -38.92 -7.01
N SER A 75 18.97 -39.88 -7.48
CA SER A 75 19.32 -40.03 -8.89
C SER A 75 18.08 -40.40 -9.69
N PHE A 76 17.66 -39.52 -10.61
CA PHE A 76 16.73 -39.90 -11.67
C PHE A 76 17.54 -40.59 -12.78
N ALA A 77 17.37 -41.91 -12.87
CA ALA A 77 17.87 -42.70 -13.99
C ALA A 77 17.12 -42.32 -15.28
N GLN A 78 17.87 -42.13 -16.38
CA GLN A 78 17.31 -41.97 -17.71
C GLN A 78 16.59 -43.26 -18.17
N PRO A 79 15.43 -43.18 -18.85
CA PRO A 79 14.83 -44.34 -19.46
C PRO A 79 15.47 -44.65 -20.82
N GLN A 80 15.91 -45.90 -20.99
CA GLN A 80 16.19 -46.54 -22.28
C GLN A 80 14.88 -47.00 -22.94
N PRO A 81 14.83 -47.15 -24.29
CA PRO A 81 13.59 -47.23 -25.03
C PRO A 81 13.02 -48.66 -25.12
N GLY A 82 11.68 -48.76 -25.10
CA GLY A 82 10.95 -49.85 -25.76
C GLY A 82 10.03 -50.70 -24.86
N LYS A 83 8.73 -50.39 -24.91
CA LYS A 83 7.64 -51.34 -25.26
C LYS A 83 6.31 -50.58 -25.25
N GLN A 84 5.68 -50.52 -26.43
CA GLN A 84 4.36 -49.94 -26.65
C GLN A 84 3.29 -50.76 -25.93
N THR A 85 2.45 -50.10 -25.15
CA THR A 85 1.11 -50.59 -24.78
C THR A 85 0.09 -49.55 -25.23
N THR A 86 -0.80 -49.99 -26.10
CA THR A 86 -1.83 -49.24 -26.80
C THR A 86 -3.02 -48.94 -25.87
N ASP A 87 -2.94 -47.90 -25.04
CA ASP A 87 -4.11 -47.34 -24.32
C ASP A 87 -3.96 -45.84 -23.97
N GLY A 88 -2.90 -45.16 -24.44
CA GLY A 88 -2.65 -43.73 -24.15
C GLY A 88 -3.10 -42.74 -25.24
N GLU A 89 -3.34 -43.21 -26.47
CA GLU A 89 -3.52 -42.30 -27.63
C GLU A 89 -4.91 -41.65 -27.73
N GLU A 90 -5.92 -42.16 -27.02
CA GLU A 90 -7.29 -41.62 -27.09
C GLU A 90 -7.52 -40.47 -26.09
N SER A 91 -6.78 -40.46 -24.97
CA SER A 91 -6.88 -39.40 -23.95
C SER A 91 -6.10 -38.13 -24.32
N ASP A 92 -4.92 -38.28 -24.94
CA ASP A 92 -4.10 -37.15 -25.38
C ASP A 92 -4.66 -36.46 -26.63
N ARG A 93 -5.37 -37.19 -27.50
CA ARG A 93 -6.08 -36.59 -28.64
C ARG A 93 -7.22 -35.69 -28.19
N ASN A 94 -7.99 -36.10 -27.17
CA ASN A 94 -9.14 -35.34 -26.68
C ASN A 94 -8.71 -34.03 -25.97
N VAL A 95 -7.60 -34.07 -25.21
CA VAL A 95 -7.02 -32.86 -24.59
C VAL A 95 -6.44 -31.91 -25.64
N SER A 96 -5.77 -32.44 -26.66
CA SER A 96 -5.21 -31.64 -27.76
C SER A 96 -6.29 -30.97 -28.62
N GLU A 97 -7.41 -31.65 -28.83
CA GLU A 97 -8.55 -31.14 -29.61
C GLU A 97 -9.36 -30.09 -28.82
N GLN A 98 -9.50 -30.27 -27.50
CA GLN A 98 -10.07 -29.25 -26.60
C GLN A 98 -9.20 -28.00 -26.48
N LEU A 99 -7.87 -28.15 -26.45
CA LEU A 99 -6.92 -27.02 -26.47
C LEU A 99 -6.98 -26.26 -27.80
N ARG A 100 -7.18 -26.97 -28.91
CA ARG A 100 -7.31 -26.37 -30.24
C ARG A 100 -8.64 -25.62 -30.41
N GLN A 101 -9.74 -26.16 -29.91
CA GLN A 101 -11.04 -25.46 -29.89
C GLN A 101 -11.02 -24.22 -28.97
N ALA A 102 -10.31 -24.29 -27.84
CA ALA A 102 -10.09 -23.12 -26.97
C ALA A 102 -9.27 -22.04 -27.69
N GLN A 103 -8.21 -22.39 -28.41
CA GLN A 103 -7.41 -21.45 -29.20
C GLN A 103 -8.20 -20.83 -30.36
N GLU A 104 -9.02 -21.61 -31.08
CA GLU A 104 -9.87 -21.11 -32.17
C GLU A 104 -10.97 -20.17 -31.66
N SER A 105 -11.55 -20.44 -30.48
CA SER A 105 -12.52 -19.53 -29.84
C SER A 105 -11.89 -18.19 -29.41
N THR A 106 -10.62 -18.22 -28.98
CA THR A 106 -9.86 -17.01 -28.56
C THR A 106 -9.51 -16.14 -29.77
N MET A 107 -9.15 -16.76 -30.91
CA MET A 107 -8.85 -16.07 -32.17
C MET A 107 -10.10 -15.44 -32.82
N SER A 108 -11.29 -16.02 -32.61
CA SER A 108 -12.56 -15.44 -33.10
C SER A 108 -12.96 -14.14 -32.38
N TYR A 109 -12.52 -13.97 -31.13
CA TYR A 109 -12.72 -12.74 -30.36
C TYR A 109 -11.80 -11.60 -30.82
N GLU A 110 -10.58 -11.93 -31.26
CA GLU A 110 -9.63 -10.93 -31.78
C GLU A 110 -10.03 -10.40 -33.16
N HIS A 111 -10.72 -11.20 -33.99
CA HIS A 111 -11.05 -10.78 -35.35
C HIS A 111 -12.31 -9.90 -35.45
N ASN A 112 -13.25 -9.99 -34.50
CA ASN A 112 -14.46 -9.16 -34.46
C ASN A 112 -14.27 -7.80 -33.75
N ALA A 113 -13.11 -7.55 -33.14
CA ALA A 113 -12.81 -6.31 -32.42
C ALA A 113 -12.25 -5.17 -33.31
N LEU A 114 -12.07 -5.40 -34.62
CA LEU A 114 -11.41 -4.47 -35.54
C LEU A 114 -12.30 -3.84 -36.62
N SER A 115 -13.62 -4.05 -36.57
CA SER A 115 -14.56 -3.54 -37.58
C SER A 115 -15.69 -2.70 -36.98
N SER A 116 -15.35 -1.62 -36.28
CA SER A 116 -16.07 -0.32 -36.18
C SER A 116 -15.54 0.48 -34.99
N PRO A 117 -15.37 1.82 -35.09
CA PRO A 117 -14.97 2.62 -33.94
C PRO A 117 -16.07 2.57 -32.86
N PRO A 118 -15.74 2.22 -31.60
CA PRO A 118 -16.73 2.29 -30.53
C PRO A 118 -17.10 3.76 -30.31
N GLY A 119 -18.40 4.07 -30.34
CA GLY A 119 -18.91 5.40 -30.07
C GLY A 119 -18.40 5.92 -28.73
N LYS A 120 -18.11 7.23 -28.66
CA LYS A 120 -17.70 7.90 -27.41
C LYS A 120 -18.72 7.54 -26.30
N PRO A 121 -18.28 7.05 -25.13
CA PRO A 121 -19.19 6.82 -24.03
C PRO A 121 -19.82 8.17 -23.62
N ASP A 122 -21.15 8.22 -23.62
CA ASP A 122 -21.93 9.39 -23.22
C ASP A 122 -22.01 9.44 -21.69
N PHE A 123 -21.11 10.19 -21.07
CA PHE A 123 -21.07 10.42 -19.62
C PHE A 123 -22.12 11.44 -19.14
N SER A 124 -22.93 12.04 -20.04
CA SER A 124 -23.94 13.04 -19.65
C SER A 124 -25.09 12.48 -18.82
N ARG A 125 -25.26 11.15 -18.80
CA ARG A 125 -26.29 10.45 -18.00
C ARG A 125 -25.83 10.04 -16.60
N CYS A 126 -24.56 10.25 -16.23
CA CYS A 126 -24.05 10.04 -14.88
C CYS A 126 -23.95 11.36 -14.10
N ALA A 127 -24.91 12.28 -14.31
CA ALA A 127 -25.12 13.35 -13.35
C ALA A 127 -25.44 12.70 -12.00
N PRO A 128 -24.74 13.04 -10.90
CA PRO A 128 -25.11 12.54 -9.59
C PRO A 128 -26.57 12.94 -9.38
N ALA A 129 -27.42 11.96 -9.07
CA ALA A 129 -28.78 12.25 -8.65
C ALA A 129 -28.68 13.32 -7.56
N ALA A 130 -29.44 14.42 -7.69
CA ALA A 130 -29.57 15.46 -6.68
C ALA A 130 -30.30 14.89 -5.45
N GLY A 131 -29.70 13.87 -4.83
CA GLY A 131 -30.06 13.35 -3.53
C GLY A 131 -29.53 14.33 -2.50
N LYS A 132 -30.38 14.64 -1.51
CA LYS A 132 -30.07 15.47 -0.35
C LYS A 132 -28.62 15.25 0.09
N ARG A 133 -27.82 16.31 0.08
CA ARG A 133 -26.45 16.38 0.58
C ARG A 133 -26.44 15.81 1.99
N GLN A 134 -26.16 14.52 2.13
CA GLN A 134 -26.09 13.87 3.42
C GLN A 134 -24.92 14.53 4.13
N GLU A 135 -25.19 15.19 5.24
CA GLU A 135 -24.17 15.84 6.07
C GLU A 135 -23.12 14.78 6.44
N ARG A 136 -22.04 14.69 5.66
CA ARG A 136 -20.93 13.77 5.88
C ARG A 136 -20.03 14.32 7.00
N ASN A 137 -20.62 14.59 8.17
CA ASN A 137 -19.87 14.88 9.38
C ASN A 137 -19.65 13.56 10.14
N SER A 138 -18.68 12.77 9.68
CA SER A 138 -18.44 11.39 10.10
C SER A 138 -17.40 11.24 11.22
N ALA A 139 -17.31 12.20 12.14
CA ALA A 139 -16.28 12.15 13.19
C ALA A 139 -16.43 10.94 14.13
N LEU A 140 -17.64 10.36 14.24
CA LEU A 140 -17.93 9.16 15.02
C LEU A 140 -18.86 8.23 14.22
N ARG A 141 -18.30 7.26 13.50
CA ARG A 141 -19.07 6.24 12.76
C ARG A 141 -19.00 4.88 13.44
N VAL A 142 -20.14 4.21 13.56
CA VAL A 142 -20.21 2.77 13.84
C VAL A 142 -20.24 2.05 12.49
N CYS A 143 -19.29 1.16 12.24
CA CYS A 143 -19.21 0.36 11.02
C CYS A 143 -19.76 -1.04 11.30
N GLU A 144 -20.66 -1.55 10.46
CA GLU A 144 -21.25 -2.89 10.67
C GLU A 144 -20.26 -3.99 10.27
N ASN A 145 -19.40 -3.72 9.29
CA ASN A 145 -18.39 -4.67 8.80
C ASN A 145 -17.14 -3.97 8.23
N PHE A 146 -16.18 -4.78 7.77
CA PHE A 146 -14.93 -4.32 7.16
C PHE A 146 -15.13 -3.33 6.00
N LEU A 147 -16.10 -3.58 5.12
CA LEU A 147 -16.34 -2.75 3.94
C LEU A 147 -16.90 -1.39 4.30
N ASP A 148 -17.65 -1.29 5.40
CA ASP A 148 -18.17 0.00 5.89
C ASP A 148 -17.06 0.86 6.49
N ALA A 149 -15.99 0.24 6.97
CA ALA A 149 -14.79 0.92 7.47
C ALA A 149 -13.85 1.40 6.34
N VAL A 150 -14.05 0.99 5.10
CA VAL A 150 -13.25 1.49 3.95
C VAL A 150 -13.65 2.93 3.60
N GLY A 151 -12.66 3.77 3.35
CA GLY A 151 -12.82 5.17 2.98
C GLY A 151 -12.91 6.13 4.16
N MET A 152 -13.30 7.38 3.89
CA MET A 152 -13.31 8.48 4.87
C MET A 152 -11.95 8.69 5.55
N THR A 153 -10.88 8.54 4.78
CA THR A 153 -9.51 8.66 5.29
C THR A 153 -9.15 10.13 5.55
N PRO A 154 -8.29 10.43 6.54
CA PRO A 154 -7.83 11.79 6.79
C PRO A 154 -7.11 12.41 5.59
N LEU A 155 -7.19 13.73 5.47
CA LEU A 155 -6.37 14.55 4.59
C LEU A 155 -5.43 15.37 5.47
N ILE A 156 -4.13 15.11 5.37
CA ILE A 156 -3.13 15.73 6.25
C ILE A 156 -2.34 16.78 5.46
N TYR A 157 -2.18 17.97 6.04
CA TYR A 157 -1.28 19.01 5.54
C TYR A 157 0.17 18.58 5.74
N LEU A 158 0.95 18.56 4.68
CA LEU A 158 2.37 18.21 4.71
C LEU A 158 3.20 19.48 4.93
N ARG A 159 3.59 19.74 6.18
CA ARG A 159 4.30 20.96 6.57
C ARG A 159 5.60 21.16 5.80
N ARG A 160 6.46 20.15 5.72
CA ARG A 160 7.78 20.32 5.08
C ARG A 160 7.66 20.58 3.57
N ALA A 161 6.84 19.80 2.88
CA ALA A 161 6.60 19.96 1.45
C ALA A 161 5.98 21.33 1.11
N SER A 162 5.05 21.80 1.95
CA SER A 162 4.41 23.10 1.79
C SER A 162 5.37 24.27 2.00
N LEU A 163 6.23 24.18 3.02
CA LEU A 163 7.27 25.18 3.28
C LEU A 163 8.28 25.29 2.12
N GLU A 164 8.66 24.18 1.50
CA GLU A 164 9.62 24.18 0.38
C GLU A 164 9.05 24.85 -0.89
N THR A 165 7.74 24.74 -1.10
CA THR A 165 7.09 25.18 -2.34
C THR A 165 6.31 26.48 -2.22
N HIS A 166 6.12 26.98 -1.00
CA HIS A 166 5.21 28.09 -0.69
C HIS A 166 3.77 27.85 -1.19
N CYS A 167 3.38 26.58 -1.33
CA CYS A 167 2.03 26.11 -1.66
C CYS A 167 1.49 25.30 -0.48
N ASP A 168 0.17 25.15 -0.37
CA ASP A 168 -0.41 24.22 0.59
C ASP A 168 -0.47 22.82 -0.03
N ILE A 169 0.36 21.89 0.43
CA ILE A 169 0.37 20.50 -0.02
C ILE A 169 -0.30 19.62 1.02
N PHE A 170 -1.29 18.83 0.57
CA PHE A 170 -2.02 17.89 1.40
C PHE A 170 -1.89 16.47 0.85
N ALA A 171 -1.95 15.49 1.74
CA ALA A 171 -1.88 14.09 1.37
C ALA A 171 -3.04 13.29 1.97
N LYS A 172 -3.77 12.60 1.10
CA LYS A 172 -4.90 11.73 1.45
C LYS A 172 -4.35 10.41 2.02
N CYS A 173 -4.59 10.15 3.30
CA CYS A 173 -3.95 9.07 4.06
C CYS A 173 -4.63 7.71 3.83
N GLU A 174 -4.55 7.19 2.62
CA GLU A 174 -5.16 5.91 2.23
C GLU A 174 -4.54 4.68 2.92
N PHE A 175 -3.34 4.81 3.47
CA PHE A 175 -2.74 3.79 4.34
C PHE A 175 -3.54 3.52 5.63
N LEU A 176 -4.49 4.40 5.98
CA LEU A 176 -5.37 4.27 7.16
C LEU A 176 -6.69 3.56 6.86
N ASN A 177 -6.92 3.08 5.64
CA ASN A 177 -8.00 2.12 5.39
C ASN A 177 -7.77 0.84 6.24
N PRO A 178 -8.82 0.06 6.57
CA PRO A 178 -8.71 -1.07 7.51
C PRO A 178 -7.82 -2.23 7.01
N GLY A 179 -7.69 -2.41 5.70
CA GLY A 179 -6.71 -3.31 5.07
C GLY A 179 -5.34 -2.68 4.86
N GLY A 180 -5.18 -1.41 5.22
CA GLY A 180 -3.90 -0.69 5.26
C GLY A 180 -3.47 -0.11 3.91
N SER A 181 -4.39 0.05 2.95
CA SER A 181 -4.04 0.64 1.65
C SER A 181 -5.22 1.25 0.89
N VAL A 182 -4.89 2.05 -0.13
CA VAL A 182 -5.82 2.59 -1.14
C VAL A 182 -6.60 1.51 -1.90
N LYS A 183 -6.10 0.26 -1.94
CA LYS A 183 -6.72 -0.83 -2.71
C LYS A 183 -7.93 -1.46 -2.02
N ASP A 184 -8.22 -1.08 -0.79
CA ASP A 184 -9.44 -1.51 -0.10
C ASP A 184 -10.69 -0.95 -0.80
N ARG A 185 -10.60 0.26 -1.37
CA ARG A 185 -11.69 0.89 -2.14
C ARG A 185 -12.05 0.11 -3.41
N PRO A 186 -11.13 -0.18 -4.34
CA PRO A 186 -11.45 -0.98 -5.51
C PRO A 186 -11.84 -2.41 -5.14
N ALA A 187 -11.24 -3.02 -4.10
CA ALA A 187 -11.66 -4.34 -3.63
C ALA A 187 -13.14 -4.36 -3.21
N LYS A 188 -13.59 -3.38 -2.44
CA LYS A 188 -15.00 -3.19 -2.06
C LYS A 188 -15.90 -3.08 -3.29
N TYR A 189 -15.53 -2.22 -4.23
CA TYR A 189 -16.34 -1.95 -5.43
C TYR A 189 -16.42 -3.14 -6.38
N ILE A 190 -15.28 -3.82 -6.63
CA ILE A 190 -15.24 -5.05 -7.44
C ILE A 190 -16.16 -6.10 -6.85
N LEU A 191 -16.12 -6.28 -5.53
CA LEU A 191 -16.94 -7.26 -4.83
C LEU A 191 -18.43 -6.91 -4.93
N GLN A 192 -18.81 -5.67 -4.60
CA GLN A 192 -20.20 -5.21 -4.66
C GLN A 192 -20.78 -5.26 -6.08
N GLN A 193 -19.97 -4.92 -7.07
CA GLN A 193 -20.39 -5.00 -8.47
C GLN A 193 -20.61 -6.45 -8.90
N ALA A 194 -19.69 -7.36 -8.55
CA ALA A 194 -19.84 -8.77 -8.86
C ALA A 194 -21.08 -9.40 -8.18
N GLU A 195 -21.40 -9.00 -6.94
CA GLU A 195 -22.64 -9.39 -6.27
C GLU A 195 -23.88 -8.87 -6.99
N LYS A 196 -23.89 -7.57 -7.34
CA LYS A 196 -25.01 -6.92 -8.04
C LYS A 196 -25.27 -7.55 -9.41
N GLU A 197 -24.22 -7.98 -10.10
CA GLU A 197 -24.29 -8.65 -11.41
C GLU A 197 -24.57 -10.15 -11.31
N GLY A 198 -24.67 -10.72 -10.10
CA GLY A 198 -24.88 -12.15 -9.89
C GLY A 198 -23.67 -13.03 -10.22
N ARG A 199 -22.48 -12.43 -10.41
CA ARG A 199 -21.19 -13.15 -10.61
C ARG A 199 -20.63 -13.70 -9.29
N LEU A 200 -21.10 -13.20 -8.16
CA LEU A 200 -20.84 -13.71 -6.83
C LEU A 200 -22.14 -13.88 -6.05
N GLY A 201 -22.26 -14.99 -5.32
CA GLY A 201 -23.49 -15.39 -4.63
C GLY A 201 -23.99 -16.77 -5.08
N GLY A 202 -24.89 -17.36 -4.28
CA GLY A 202 -25.41 -18.70 -4.56
C GLY A 202 -24.33 -19.79 -4.51
N SER A 203 -24.17 -20.54 -5.61
CA SER A 203 -23.12 -21.56 -5.78
C SER A 203 -21.73 -20.96 -5.97
N GLN A 204 -21.64 -19.69 -6.41
CA GLN A 204 -20.38 -19.04 -6.73
C GLN A 204 -19.79 -18.31 -5.55
N LYS A 205 -18.68 -18.83 -5.01
CA LYS A 205 -18.02 -18.31 -3.81
C LYS A 205 -16.54 -17.96 -4.01
N TRP A 206 -16.01 -18.19 -5.20
CA TRP A 206 -14.59 -18.01 -5.49
C TRP A 206 -14.32 -16.72 -6.23
N ILE A 207 -13.27 -16.03 -5.80
CA ILE A 207 -12.71 -14.85 -6.45
C ILE A 207 -11.26 -15.18 -6.81
N VAL A 208 -10.86 -14.84 -8.04
CA VAL A 208 -9.48 -15.00 -8.50
C VAL A 208 -8.93 -13.62 -8.87
N GLU A 209 -7.74 -13.30 -8.38
CA GLU A 209 -7.06 -12.04 -8.67
C GLU A 209 -5.57 -12.26 -8.95
N GLY A 210 -5.10 -11.77 -10.10
CA GLY A 210 -3.68 -11.71 -10.43
C GLY A 210 -3.00 -10.57 -9.68
N SER A 211 -2.75 -10.76 -8.39
CA SER A 211 -2.03 -9.78 -7.57
C SER A 211 -1.32 -10.44 -6.39
N ALA A 212 -0.11 -9.97 -6.12
CA ALA A 212 0.69 -10.28 -4.94
C ALA A 212 0.59 -9.22 -3.84
N GLY A 213 -0.12 -8.11 -4.10
CA GLY A 213 -0.02 -6.89 -3.32
C GLY A 213 -1.33 -6.44 -2.69
N ASN A 214 -1.46 -5.13 -2.55
CA ASN A 214 -2.53 -4.48 -1.80
C ASN A 214 -3.95 -4.85 -2.26
N THR A 215 -4.18 -5.07 -3.56
CA THR A 215 -5.50 -5.48 -4.08
C THR A 215 -5.91 -6.89 -3.64
N ALA A 216 -4.97 -7.84 -3.62
CA ALA A 216 -5.23 -9.18 -3.11
C ALA A 216 -5.57 -9.15 -1.61
N ILE A 217 -4.87 -8.32 -0.83
CA ILE A 217 -5.16 -8.11 0.59
C ILE A 217 -6.56 -7.53 0.78
N GLY A 218 -6.88 -6.46 0.08
CA GLY A 218 -8.19 -5.81 0.13
C GLY A 218 -9.31 -6.79 -0.20
N LEU A 219 -9.17 -7.57 -1.29
CA LEU A 219 -10.15 -8.58 -1.69
C LEU A 219 -10.27 -9.70 -0.65
N ALA A 220 -9.15 -10.21 -0.13
CA ALA A 220 -9.17 -11.28 0.89
C ALA A 220 -9.90 -10.84 2.16
N LEU A 221 -9.62 -9.63 2.66
CA LEU A 221 -10.26 -9.08 3.86
C LEU A 221 -11.73 -8.73 3.61
N ALA A 222 -12.05 -8.09 2.49
CA ALA A 222 -13.43 -7.77 2.06
C ALA A 222 -14.32 -9.01 1.91
N SER A 223 -13.73 -10.11 1.45
CA SER A 223 -14.42 -11.37 1.14
C SER A 223 -14.79 -12.18 2.39
N LYS A 224 -13.99 -12.09 3.45
CA LYS A 224 -14.15 -12.94 4.65
C LYS A 224 -15.52 -12.80 5.33
N PRO A 225 -16.03 -11.59 5.62
CA PRO A 225 -17.33 -11.43 6.27
C PRO A 225 -18.49 -12.03 5.46
N ARG A 226 -18.32 -12.18 4.14
CA ARG A 226 -19.33 -12.71 3.22
C ARG A 226 -19.14 -14.19 2.87
N GLY A 227 -18.12 -14.83 3.44
CA GLY A 227 -17.84 -16.24 3.21
C GLY A 227 -17.30 -16.58 1.81
N TYR A 228 -16.75 -15.60 1.09
CA TYR A 228 -16.08 -15.86 -0.19
C TYR A 228 -14.62 -16.28 0.02
N ARG A 229 -14.11 -17.06 -0.92
CA ARG A 229 -12.73 -17.55 -0.94
C ARG A 229 -11.96 -16.87 -2.06
N VAL A 230 -10.77 -16.36 -1.73
CA VAL A 230 -9.91 -15.65 -2.68
C VAL A 230 -8.73 -16.55 -3.06
N VAL A 231 -8.41 -16.60 -4.36
CA VAL A 231 -7.19 -17.18 -4.91
C VAL A 231 -6.35 -16.06 -5.51
N CYS A 232 -5.10 -15.94 -5.10
CA CYS A 232 -4.18 -14.90 -5.58
C CYS A 232 -2.75 -15.41 -5.75
N ASP A 233 -1.88 -14.57 -6.29
CA ASP A 233 -0.54 -14.97 -6.74
C ASP A 233 0.42 -15.22 -5.56
N MET A 234 0.35 -14.47 -4.45
CA MET A 234 1.46 -14.48 -3.45
C MET A 234 1.11 -14.16 -1.98
N LEU A 235 -0.14 -14.25 -1.51
CA LEU A 235 -0.49 -13.84 -0.13
C LEU A 235 -1.16 -14.95 0.71
N LYS A 236 -0.36 -15.64 1.52
CA LYS A 236 -0.88 -16.62 2.52
C LYS A 236 -1.53 -15.90 3.70
N VAL A 237 -1.04 -14.69 3.99
CA VAL A 237 -1.55 -13.84 5.06
C VAL A 237 -2.90 -13.27 4.61
N CYS A 238 -3.91 -13.34 5.48
CA CYS A 238 -5.35 -13.08 5.22
C CYS A 238 -6.19 -14.30 4.79
N GLY A 239 -5.62 -15.51 4.73
CA GLY A 239 -6.38 -16.74 4.48
C GLY A 239 -6.91 -16.88 3.04
N ALA A 240 -6.31 -16.15 2.10
CA ALA A 240 -6.43 -16.43 0.68
C ALA A 240 -5.64 -17.70 0.33
N LEU A 241 -6.10 -18.42 -0.70
CA LEU A 241 -5.30 -19.46 -1.33
C LEU A 241 -4.28 -18.80 -2.26
N VAL A 242 -3.07 -19.35 -2.27
CA VAL A 242 -1.95 -18.79 -3.04
C VAL A 242 -1.54 -19.74 -4.14
N VAL A 243 -1.41 -19.21 -5.34
CA VAL A 243 -0.84 -19.91 -6.50
C VAL A 243 0.31 -19.06 -7.01
N GLU A 244 1.54 -19.47 -6.73
CA GLU A 244 2.74 -18.73 -7.14
C GLU A 244 2.91 -18.81 -8.66
N VAL A 245 3.01 -17.66 -9.31
CA VAL A 245 3.22 -17.54 -10.76
C VAL A 245 4.61 -16.94 -11.02
N PRO A 246 5.44 -17.54 -11.89
CA PRO A 246 6.71 -16.95 -12.28
C PRO A 246 6.54 -15.57 -12.92
N PHE A 247 7.52 -14.69 -12.75
CA PHE A 247 7.50 -13.38 -13.39
C PHE A 247 7.64 -13.52 -14.91
N HIS A 248 6.69 -12.93 -15.64
CA HIS A 248 6.73 -12.80 -17.09
C HIS A 248 6.42 -11.36 -17.52
N LYS A 249 6.74 -11.00 -18.77
CA LYS A 249 6.33 -9.71 -19.35
C LYS A 249 4.85 -9.73 -19.72
N VAL A 250 4.20 -8.56 -19.81
CA VAL A 250 2.73 -8.44 -19.92
C VAL A 250 2.09 -9.15 -21.13
N TRP A 251 2.81 -9.31 -22.24
CA TRP A 251 2.33 -10.01 -23.45
C TRP A 251 2.48 -11.54 -23.36
N HIS A 252 3.23 -12.05 -22.38
CA HIS A 252 3.41 -13.48 -22.22
C HIS A 252 2.10 -14.10 -21.71
N PRO A 253 1.65 -15.25 -22.26
CA PRO A 253 0.42 -15.89 -21.83
C PRO A 253 0.45 -16.27 -20.34
N ASP A 254 1.62 -16.61 -19.78
CA ASP A 254 1.79 -16.92 -18.35
C ASP A 254 2.05 -15.72 -17.46
N HIS A 255 1.88 -14.50 -17.97
CA HIS A 255 1.79 -13.32 -17.11
C HIS A 255 0.65 -13.48 -16.10
N PHE A 256 0.90 -13.11 -14.85
CA PHE A 256 -0.02 -13.33 -13.72
C PHE A 256 -1.46 -12.85 -13.98
N VAL A 257 -1.66 -11.75 -14.72
CA VAL A 257 -3.00 -11.28 -15.10
C VAL A 257 -3.71 -12.28 -16.01
N ALA A 258 -3.06 -12.71 -17.10
CA ALA A 258 -3.63 -13.65 -18.05
C ALA A 258 -3.84 -15.04 -17.41
N PHE A 259 -2.88 -15.49 -16.59
CA PHE A 259 -3.01 -16.71 -15.80
C PHE A 259 -4.22 -16.64 -14.86
N SER A 260 -4.41 -15.54 -14.14
CA SER A 260 -5.54 -15.37 -13.22
C SER A 260 -6.90 -15.40 -13.94
N GLY A 261 -6.99 -14.88 -15.17
CA GLY A 261 -8.19 -14.98 -16.00
C GLY A 261 -8.49 -16.42 -16.43
N ARG A 262 -7.46 -17.18 -16.85
CA ARG A 262 -7.62 -18.61 -17.17
C ARG A 262 -8.06 -19.41 -15.94
N LEU A 263 -7.41 -19.18 -14.80
CA LEU A 263 -7.74 -19.85 -13.55
C LEU A 263 -9.17 -19.53 -13.09
N ALA A 264 -9.60 -18.27 -13.26
CA ALA A 264 -10.99 -17.89 -12.99
C ALA A 264 -11.96 -18.70 -13.86
N SER A 265 -11.70 -18.84 -15.15
CA SER A 265 -12.54 -19.64 -16.05
C SER A 265 -12.60 -21.11 -15.63
N VAL A 266 -11.46 -21.73 -15.28
CA VAL A 266 -11.40 -23.15 -14.86
C VAL A 266 -12.16 -23.39 -13.56
N LEU A 267 -12.05 -22.47 -12.60
CA LEU A 267 -12.73 -22.57 -11.30
C LEU A 267 -14.19 -22.07 -11.34
N ASN A 268 -14.69 -21.65 -12.50
CA ASN A 268 -15.93 -20.90 -12.64
C ASN A 268 -15.97 -19.66 -11.71
N ALA A 269 -14.83 -19.08 -11.36
CA ALA A 269 -14.69 -18.04 -10.35
C ALA A 269 -14.91 -16.62 -10.88
N CYS A 270 -15.26 -15.70 -9.97
CA CYS A 270 -15.29 -14.28 -10.29
C CYS A 270 -13.86 -13.75 -10.45
N TRP A 271 -13.52 -13.30 -11.65
CA TRP A 271 -12.25 -12.63 -11.88
C TRP A 271 -12.31 -11.16 -11.43
N GLY A 272 -11.40 -10.75 -10.55
CA GLY A 272 -11.34 -9.37 -10.06
C GLY A 272 -10.90 -8.38 -11.13
N ASN A 273 -9.85 -8.76 -11.88
CA ASN A 273 -9.30 -8.04 -13.04
C ASN A 273 -9.07 -6.53 -12.78
N GLN A 274 -8.34 -6.19 -11.72
CA GLN A 274 -8.20 -4.78 -11.29
C GLN A 274 -7.68 -3.80 -12.36
N PHE A 275 -6.97 -4.30 -13.38
CA PHE A 275 -6.41 -3.47 -14.44
C PHE A 275 -7.49 -3.00 -15.40
N ASP A 276 -8.46 -3.86 -15.75
CA ASP A 276 -9.45 -3.55 -16.80
C ASP A 276 -10.90 -3.53 -16.28
N ASN A 277 -11.13 -3.87 -15.00
CA ASN A 277 -12.43 -3.74 -14.34
C ASN A 277 -12.67 -2.29 -13.86
N LEU A 278 -13.55 -1.56 -14.54
CA LEU A 278 -13.83 -0.14 -14.25
C LEU A 278 -14.40 0.14 -12.86
N ALA A 279 -14.82 -0.88 -12.09
CA ALA A 279 -15.15 -0.75 -10.67
C ALA A 279 -14.03 -0.05 -9.88
N ASN A 280 -12.78 -0.26 -10.29
CA ASN A 280 -11.62 0.35 -9.66
C ASN A 280 -11.59 1.87 -9.87
N GLN A 281 -11.65 2.37 -11.12
CA GLN A 281 -11.78 3.80 -11.38
C GLN A 281 -13.03 4.40 -10.74
N LEU A 282 -14.16 3.69 -10.84
CA LEU A 282 -15.43 4.14 -10.28
C LEU A 282 -15.35 4.33 -8.75
N SER A 283 -14.66 3.43 -8.04
CA SER A 283 -14.47 3.54 -6.60
C SER A 283 -13.84 4.88 -6.20
N HIS A 284 -12.91 5.39 -6.99
CA HIS A 284 -12.23 6.65 -6.72
C HIS A 284 -13.03 7.86 -7.20
N TYR A 285 -13.79 7.72 -8.29
CA TYR A 285 -14.72 8.75 -8.76
C TYR A 285 -15.85 9.00 -7.76
N GLU A 286 -16.44 7.94 -7.20
CA GLU A 286 -17.59 8.05 -6.29
C GLU A 286 -17.21 8.27 -4.82
N THR A 287 -15.95 8.02 -4.44
CA THR A 287 -15.52 8.16 -3.03
C THR A 287 -14.32 9.07 -2.87
N THR A 288 -13.13 8.70 -3.34
CA THR A 288 -11.89 9.44 -3.08
C THR A 288 -11.94 10.88 -3.59
N GLY A 289 -12.43 11.11 -4.81
CA GLY A 289 -12.61 12.45 -5.38
C GLY A 289 -13.54 13.35 -4.55
N PRO A 290 -14.78 12.91 -4.25
CA PRO A 290 -15.69 13.64 -3.38
C PRO A 290 -15.14 13.91 -1.99
N GLU A 291 -14.46 12.93 -1.37
CA GLU A 291 -13.85 13.12 -0.07
C GLU A 291 -12.77 14.21 -0.11
N ILE A 292 -11.89 14.21 -1.13
CA ILE A 292 -10.88 15.25 -1.30
C ILE A 292 -11.55 16.62 -1.49
N TRP A 293 -12.55 16.70 -2.37
CA TRP A 293 -13.25 17.95 -2.66
C TRP A 293 -13.92 18.54 -1.41
N ASP A 294 -14.64 17.70 -0.66
CA ASP A 294 -15.30 18.10 0.58
C ASP A 294 -14.28 18.52 1.66
N GLN A 295 -13.19 17.76 1.84
CA GLN A 295 -12.13 18.07 2.80
C GLN A 295 -11.35 19.35 2.48
N MET A 296 -11.37 19.77 1.21
CA MET A 296 -10.71 20.99 0.73
C MET A 296 -11.66 22.19 0.65
N ASP A 297 -12.92 22.04 1.07
CA ASP A 297 -14.00 23.03 0.88
C ASP A 297 -14.11 23.49 -0.59
N GLY A 298 -13.89 22.57 -1.54
CA GLY A 298 -13.85 22.87 -2.98
C GLY A 298 -12.67 23.72 -3.45
N ARG A 299 -11.66 23.96 -2.61
CA ARG A 299 -10.47 24.76 -2.94
C ARG A 299 -9.27 23.88 -3.19
N ILE A 300 -9.09 23.47 -4.44
CA ILE A 300 -7.97 22.65 -4.91
C ILE A 300 -7.56 23.15 -6.29
N ASP A 301 -6.27 23.30 -6.52
CA ASP A 301 -5.71 23.79 -7.78
C ASP A 301 -4.99 22.67 -8.55
N GLY A 302 -4.46 21.69 -7.83
CA GLY A 302 -3.74 20.56 -8.41
C GLY A 302 -4.00 19.24 -7.70
N PHE A 303 -4.07 18.16 -8.48
CA PHE A 303 -4.06 16.80 -7.97
C PHE A 303 -3.04 15.96 -8.73
N VAL A 304 -2.25 15.15 -8.04
CA VAL A 304 -1.28 14.26 -8.67
C VAL A 304 -1.20 12.91 -7.95
N SER A 305 -1.04 11.84 -8.71
CA SER A 305 -0.80 10.51 -8.16
C SER A 305 -0.06 9.61 -9.14
N ALA A 306 0.67 8.65 -8.59
CA ALA A 306 1.33 7.59 -9.31
C ALA A 306 0.33 6.59 -9.87
N ALA A 307 0.63 6.06 -11.05
CA ALA A 307 -0.21 5.08 -11.72
C ALA A 307 0.39 3.67 -11.65
N GLY A 308 -0.34 2.75 -11.02
CA GLY A 308 -0.18 1.30 -11.26
C GLY A 308 -1.23 0.81 -12.24
N THR A 309 -2.43 0.50 -11.73
CA THR A 309 -3.62 0.26 -12.57
C THR A 309 -4.17 1.52 -13.21
N GLY A 310 -3.88 2.70 -12.65
CA GLY A 310 -4.40 4.00 -13.08
C GLY A 310 -5.80 4.36 -12.55
N GLY A 311 -6.48 3.46 -11.83
CA GLY A 311 -7.83 3.71 -11.31
C GLY A 311 -7.94 4.93 -10.40
N THR A 312 -6.96 5.12 -9.51
CA THR A 312 -6.93 6.25 -8.57
C THR A 312 -6.77 7.59 -9.28
N VAL A 313 -5.70 7.75 -10.07
CA VAL A 313 -5.45 9.01 -10.77
C VAL A 313 -6.58 9.34 -11.73
N SER A 314 -7.07 8.36 -12.48
CA SER A 314 -8.13 8.55 -13.47
C SER A 314 -9.48 8.88 -12.82
N GLY A 315 -9.90 8.11 -11.82
CA GLY A 315 -11.19 8.29 -11.15
C GLY A 315 -11.28 9.61 -10.37
N VAL A 316 -10.24 9.95 -9.60
CA VAL A 316 -10.19 11.23 -8.88
C VAL A 316 -10.19 12.40 -9.86
N SER A 317 -9.43 12.32 -10.95
CA SER A 317 -9.36 13.38 -11.96
C SER A 317 -10.71 13.62 -12.65
N LEU A 318 -11.42 12.55 -13.01
CA LEU A 318 -12.76 12.65 -13.58
C LEU A 318 -13.72 13.39 -12.64
N TYR A 319 -13.70 13.04 -11.35
CA TYR A 319 -14.55 13.72 -10.38
C TYR A 319 -14.15 15.19 -10.20
N LEU A 320 -12.87 15.47 -9.94
CA LEU A 320 -12.41 16.83 -9.69
C LEU A 320 -12.68 17.75 -10.89
N ARG A 321 -12.41 17.29 -12.12
CA ARG A 321 -12.71 18.08 -13.33
C ARG A 321 -14.20 18.27 -13.58
N SER A 322 -15.06 17.36 -13.11
CA SER A 322 -16.51 17.56 -13.14
C SER A 322 -16.97 18.70 -12.22
N GLN A 323 -16.22 18.96 -11.13
CA GLN A 323 -16.49 20.06 -10.21
C GLN A 323 -15.88 21.38 -10.69
N HIS A 324 -14.62 21.33 -11.13
CA HIS A 324 -13.91 22.48 -11.67
C HIS A 324 -12.90 22.05 -12.75
N PRO A 325 -13.14 22.36 -14.04
CA PRO A 325 -12.32 21.87 -15.14
C PRO A 325 -10.91 22.46 -15.16
N GLY A 326 -10.66 23.56 -14.45
CA GLY A 326 -9.34 24.20 -14.36
C GLY A 326 -8.33 23.52 -13.42
N ILE A 327 -8.74 22.51 -12.65
CA ILE A 327 -7.84 21.78 -11.74
C ILE A 327 -6.78 21.06 -12.56
N GLN A 328 -5.51 21.31 -12.23
CA GLN A 328 -4.38 20.64 -12.88
C GLN A 328 -4.24 19.21 -12.40
N ILE A 329 -4.12 18.28 -13.35
CA ILE A 329 -3.98 16.85 -13.11
C ILE A 329 -2.58 16.39 -13.50
N GLY A 330 -1.82 15.93 -12.51
CA GLY A 330 -0.53 15.30 -12.69
C GLY A 330 -0.61 13.77 -12.69
N LEU A 331 0.23 13.13 -13.49
CA LEU A 331 0.56 11.71 -13.36
C LEU A 331 2.01 11.58 -12.87
N ALA A 332 2.22 10.82 -11.80
CA ALA A 332 3.56 10.41 -11.41
C ALA A 332 3.86 9.02 -11.96
N ASP A 333 5.11 8.81 -12.34
CA ASP A 333 5.61 7.53 -12.82
C ASP A 333 7.04 7.31 -12.34
N ILE A 334 7.57 6.11 -12.54
CA ILE A 334 8.90 5.70 -12.10
C ILE A 334 9.72 5.19 -13.29
N PRO A 335 11.07 5.28 -13.23
CA PRO A 335 11.93 4.59 -14.18
C PRO A 335 11.57 3.09 -14.26
N GLY A 336 11.56 2.54 -15.47
CA GLY A 336 11.14 1.18 -15.78
C GLY A 336 9.65 1.03 -16.12
N SER A 337 8.84 2.07 -15.91
CA SER A 337 7.47 2.16 -16.41
C SER A 337 7.42 2.80 -17.80
N ALA A 338 6.34 2.55 -18.54
CA ALA A 338 6.12 3.11 -19.88
C ALA A 338 5.17 4.31 -19.88
N LEU A 339 4.55 4.67 -18.75
CA LEU A 339 3.47 5.66 -18.73
C LEU A 339 3.98 7.10 -18.91
N TYR A 340 5.12 7.46 -18.32
CA TYR A 340 5.71 8.79 -18.47
C TYR A 340 5.94 9.10 -19.95
N ARG A 341 6.70 8.24 -20.65
CA ARG A 341 6.99 8.38 -22.09
C ARG A 341 5.71 8.34 -22.93
N TYR A 342 4.72 7.55 -22.54
CA TYR A 342 3.44 7.55 -23.25
C TYR A 342 2.74 8.91 -23.16
N TYR A 343 2.69 9.53 -21.97
CA TYR A 343 2.00 10.82 -21.80
C TYR A 343 2.81 12.04 -22.24
N THR A 344 4.14 11.94 -22.36
CA THR A 344 4.99 13.04 -22.84
C THR A 344 5.33 12.94 -24.34
N GLU A 345 5.53 11.72 -24.85
CA GLU A 345 6.06 11.47 -26.20
C GLU A 345 5.10 10.63 -27.07
N GLY A 346 4.05 10.05 -26.48
CA GLY A 346 3.10 9.20 -27.22
C GLY A 346 3.57 7.76 -27.44
N VAL A 347 4.67 7.33 -26.81
CA VAL A 347 5.28 6.01 -27.02
C VAL A 347 5.25 5.19 -25.73
N LEU A 348 4.69 3.98 -25.80
CA LEU A 348 4.77 2.99 -24.71
C LEU A 348 6.15 2.32 -24.72
N ARG A 349 7.10 2.91 -23.99
CA ARG A 349 8.45 2.36 -23.84
C ARG A 349 8.89 2.44 -22.38
N ALA A 350 9.17 1.28 -21.79
CA ALA A 350 9.80 1.17 -20.49
C ALA A 350 11.33 1.37 -20.62
N GLU A 351 11.90 2.22 -19.76
CA GLU A 351 13.33 2.52 -19.73
C GLU A 351 13.79 2.74 -18.29
N GLY A 352 14.92 2.14 -17.91
CA GLY A 352 15.42 2.15 -16.53
C GLY A 352 14.77 1.09 -15.64
N SER A 353 14.92 1.24 -14.33
CA SER A 353 14.41 0.34 -13.31
C SER A 353 14.16 1.09 -12.01
N SER A 354 13.29 0.54 -11.17
CA SER A 354 12.95 1.12 -9.87
C SER A 354 12.68 0.02 -8.86
N VAL A 355 13.04 0.27 -7.60
CA VAL A 355 12.72 -0.59 -6.45
C VAL A 355 11.31 -0.36 -5.90
N VAL A 356 10.58 0.64 -6.41
CA VAL A 356 9.22 0.95 -5.96
C VAL A 356 8.25 -0.13 -6.43
N GLU A 357 7.40 -0.60 -5.52
CA GLU A 357 6.39 -1.62 -5.80
C GLU A 357 4.99 -1.02 -6.04
N ASN A 358 4.12 -1.80 -6.69
CA ASN A 358 2.68 -1.54 -6.89
C ASN A 358 2.31 -0.40 -7.85
N ILE A 359 3.29 0.29 -8.44
CA ILE A 359 3.11 1.33 -9.46
C ILE A 359 4.01 1.05 -10.67
N GLY A 360 3.79 1.78 -11.76
CA GLY A 360 4.45 1.55 -13.04
C GLY A 360 3.73 0.51 -13.89
N GLN A 361 3.70 0.73 -15.20
CA GLN A 361 2.99 -0.14 -16.12
C GLN A 361 3.59 -0.12 -17.54
N GLY A 362 3.60 -1.27 -18.20
CA GLY A 362 4.07 -1.44 -19.59
C GLY A 362 3.00 -1.28 -20.67
N ARG A 363 1.76 -0.98 -20.29
CA ARG A 363 0.58 -0.87 -21.17
C ARG A 363 -0.43 0.17 -20.67
N ILE A 364 -1.35 0.57 -21.54
CA ILE A 364 -2.55 1.31 -21.11
C ILE A 364 -3.59 0.31 -20.61
N THR A 365 -4.04 0.54 -19.37
CA THR A 365 -5.08 -0.25 -18.71
C THR A 365 -6.47 0.28 -19.05
N GLY A 366 -7.51 -0.51 -18.81
CA GLY A 366 -8.90 -0.06 -18.97
C GLY A 366 -9.20 1.24 -18.21
N GLN A 367 -8.62 1.41 -17.02
CA GLN A 367 -8.80 2.62 -16.20
C GLN A 367 -8.22 3.90 -16.84
N LEU A 368 -7.20 3.75 -17.68
CA LEU A 368 -6.49 4.85 -18.32
C LEU A 368 -6.99 5.12 -19.75
N GLN A 369 -7.98 4.37 -20.23
CA GLN A 369 -8.60 4.65 -21.52
C GLN A 369 -9.26 6.04 -21.51
N GLY A 370 -8.84 6.89 -22.45
CA GLY A 370 -9.29 8.28 -22.54
C GLY A 370 -8.74 9.23 -21.46
N PHE A 371 -7.96 8.74 -20.48
CA PHE A 371 -7.33 9.60 -19.47
C PHE A 371 -6.23 10.47 -20.10
N ARG A 372 -6.18 11.75 -19.73
CA ARG A 372 -5.18 12.71 -20.20
C ARG A 372 -4.75 13.62 -19.03
N PRO A 373 -3.53 13.43 -18.48
CA PRO A 373 -2.98 14.36 -17.49
C PRO A 373 -2.51 15.66 -18.17
N ASP A 374 -2.48 16.75 -17.42
CA ASP A 374 -1.91 18.03 -17.86
C ASP A 374 -0.37 18.01 -17.81
N VAL A 375 0.18 17.16 -16.94
CA VAL A 375 1.62 16.94 -16.79
C VAL A 375 1.91 15.52 -16.31
N ALA A 376 2.99 14.93 -16.80
CA ALA A 376 3.55 13.70 -16.26
C ALA A 376 4.94 13.95 -15.67
N PHE A 377 5.27 13.28 -14.58
CA PHE A 377 6.57 13.35 -13.93
C PHE A 377 7.16 11.95 -13.76
N GLU A 378 8.39 11.74 -14.19
CA GLU A 378 9.20 10.59 -13.82
C GLU A 378 9.98 10.92 -12.54
N ILE A 379 9.75 10.14 -11.48
CA ILE A 379 10.37 10.33 -10.16
C ILE A 379 11.36 9.19 -9.90
N PRO A 380 12.67 9.47 -9.78
CA PRO A 380 13.67 8.46 -9.43
C PRO A 380 13.53 7.94 -7.99
N ASP A 381 14.08 6.75 -7.73
CA ASP A 381 14.04 6.10 -6.41
C ASP A 381 14.68 6.94 -5.32
N ALA A 382 15.82 7.59 -5.61
CA ALA A 382 16.53 8.41 -4.62
C ALA A 382 15.68 9.59 -4.13
N GLU A 383 14.93 10.25 -5.02
CA GLU A 383 14.02 11.34 -4.66
C GLU A 383 12.80 10.80 -3.91
N SER A 384 12.25 9.68 -4.36
CA SER A 384 11.12 9.00 -3.70
C SER A 384 11.45 8.58 -2.28
N LEU A 385 12.66 8.04 -2.06
CA LEU A 385 13.16 7.63 -0.75
C LEU A 385 13.38 8.84 0.15
N ALA A 386 14.01 9.90 -0.35
CA ALA A 386 14.23 11.11 0.43
C ALA A 386 12.92 11.67 1.00
N TRP A 387 11.86 11.71 0.19
CA TRP A 387 10.54 12.15 0.65
C TRP A 387 9.85 11.13 1.56
N THR A 388 9.97 9.83 1.27
CA THR A 388 9.41 8.77 2.14
C THR A 388 10.02 8.81 3.54
N HIS A 389 11.35 9.01 3.61
CA HIS A 389 12.09 9.13 4.87
C HIS A 389 11.74 10.41 5.60
N SER A 390 11.67 11.54 4.90
CA SER A 390 11.24 12.82 5.47
C SER A 390 9.82 12.77 6.04
N LEU A 391 8.88 12.08 5.38
CA LEU A 391 7.53 11.88 5.93
C LEU A 391 7.56 11.19 7.30
N LEU A 392 8.46 10.22 7.50
CA LEU A 392 8.62 9.58 8.80
C LEU A 392 9.33 10.48 9.81
N GLU A 393 10.45 11.08 9.42
CA GLU A 393 11.31 11.87 10.32
C GLU A 393 10.67 13.19 10.76
N ASP A 394 9.95 13.88 9.86
CA ASP A 394 9.42 15.22 10.10
C ASP A 394 7.92 15.26 10.41
N GLU A 395 7.16 14.31 9.88
CA GLU A 395 5.68 14.30 9.96
C GLU A 395 5.15 13.08 10.77
N GLY A 396 6.01 12.11 11.12
CA GLY A 396 5.61 10.89 11.83
C GLY A 396 4.80 9.91 10.99
N LEU A 397 4.88 9.99 9.66
CA LEU A 397 4.08 9.20 8.73
C LEU A 397 4.89 8.04 8.13
N ALA A 398 4.68 6.83 8.67
CA ALA A 398 5.31 5.60 8.17
C ALA A 398 4.53 5.01 6.98
N VAL A 399 4.95 5.33 5.74
CA VAL A 399 4.22 5.00 4.51
C VAL A 399 5.09 4.27 3.48
N GLY A 400 4.48 3.59 2.51
CA GLY A 400 5.19 2.92 1.41
C GLY A 400 5.83 3.90 0.41
N LEU A 401 6.87 3.43 -0.31
CA LEU A 401 7.68 4.25 -1.22
C LEU A 401 6.89 4.91 -2.36
N SER A 402 5.79 4.29 -2.81
CA SER A 402 4.87 4.91 -3.78
C SER A 402 4.24 6.21 -3.28
N SER A 403 4.16 6.39 -1.96
CA SER A 403 3.73 7.65 -1.32
C SER A 403 4.82 8.72 -1.43
N GLY A 404 6.10 8.34 -1.37
CA GLY A 404 7.21 9.25 -1.64
C GLY A 404 7.23 9.75 -3.08
N VAL A 405 6.96 8.86 -4.05
CA VAL A 405 6.76 9.23 -5.47
C VAL A 405 5.65 10.28 -5.60
N ASN A 406 4.52 10.04 -4.94
CA ASN A 406 3.36 10.93 -4.92
C ASN A 406 3.66 12.31 -4.35
N VAL A 407 4.42 12.38 -3.24
CA VAL A 407 4.81 13.65 -2.61
C VAL A 407 5.84 14.40 -3.44
N ALA A 408 6.85 13.71 -3.99
CA ALA A 408 7.82 14.31 -4.91
C ALA A 408 7.13 14.94 -6.13
N ALA A 409 6.18 14.21 -6.73
CA ALA A 409 5.39 14.72 -7.85
C ALA A 409 4.49 15.89 -7.45
N ALA A 410 3.91 15.89 -6.23
CA ALA A 410 3.14 17.02 -5.70
C ALA A 410 3.99 18.29 -5.56
N ILE A 411 5.22 18.14 -5.09
CA ILE A 411 6.18 19.24 -4.98
C ILE A 411 6.56 19.78 -6.37
N ARG A 412 6.77 18.89 -7.36
CA ARG A 412 7.04 19.31 -8.75
C ARG A 412 5.83 20.02 -9.37
N LEU A 413 4.61 19.54 -9.11
CA LEU A 413 3.38 20.21 -9.57
C LEU A 413 3.20 21.58 -8.88
N ALA A 414 3.43 21.66 -7.58
CA ALA A 414 3.37 22.90 -6.81
C ALA A 414 4.38 23.94 -7.34
N LYS A 415 5.63 23.53 -7.60
CA LYS A 415 6.65 24.40 -8.20
C LYS A 415 6.25 24.89 -9.60
N ARG A 416 5.54 24.08 -10.38
CA ARG A 416 5.02 24.46 -11.70
C ARG A 416 3.85 25.46 -11.61
N LEU A 417 2.95 25.28 -10.64
CA LEU A 417 1.81 26.17 -10.40
C LEU A 417 2.26 27.52 -9.80
N GLY A 418 3.30 27.49 -8.96
CA GLY A 418 3.79 28.66 -8.23
C GLY A 418 3.12 28.83 -6.86
N PRO A 419 3.64 29.75 -6.03
CA PRO A 419 3.22 29.91 -4.63
C PRO A 419 1.73 30.21 -4.47
N GLY A 420 1.15 29.82 -3.34
CA GLY A 420 -0.24 30.10 -2.96
C GLY A 420 -1.30 29.12 -3.46
N HIS A 421 -0.91 28.12 -4.25
CA HIS A 421 -1.83 27.07 -4.73
C HIS A 421 -1.99 25.93 -3.73
N ARG A 422 -3.08 25.17 -3.87
CA ARG A 422 -3.40 23.98 -3.08
C ARG A 422 -3.30 22.71 -3.90
N ILE A 423 -2.42 21.80 -3.46
CA ILE A 423 -2.14 20.56 -4.17
C ILE A 423 -2.50 19.37 -3.27
N VAL A 424 -3.20 18.39 -3.82
CA VAL A 424 -3.51 17.13 -3.14
C VAL A 424 -2.80 15.96 -3.81
N THR A 425 -2.25 15.07 -3.00
CA THR A 425 -1.69 13.77 -3.42
C THR A 425 -2.14 12.65 -2.48
N LEU A 426 -1.63 11.42 -2.65
CA LEU A 426 -2.01 10.26 -1.83
C LEU A 426 -0.83 9.62 -1.09
N LEU A 427 -1.11 9.14 0.13
CA LEU A 427 -0.26 8.20 0.84
C LEU A 427 -0.90 6.81 0.77
N CYS A 428 -0.38 5.96 -0.11
CA CYS A 428 -1.08 4.80 -0.65
C CYS A 428 -1.26 3.66 0.36
N ASP A 429 -0.23 3.34 1.14
CA ASP A 429 -0.20 2.17 2.02
C ASP A 429 0.86 2.27 3.12
N SER A 430 0.75 1.37 4.11
CA SER A 430 1.58 1.42 5.31
C SER A 430 3.05 1.05 5.04
N GLY A 431 3.97 1.85 5.59
CA GLY A 431 5.41 1.62 5.51
C GLY A 431 5.85 0.30 6.16
N THR A 432 5.07 -0.24 7.10
CA THR A 432 5.38 -1.48 7.82
C THR A 432 5.54 -2.69 6.89
N ARG A 433 4.86 -2.68 5.73
CA ARG A 433 4.94 -3.72 4.70
C ARG A 433 6.33 -3.82 4.07
N TYR A 434 7.12 -2.76 4.16
CA TYR A 434 8.38 -2.58 3.46
C TYR A 434 9.60 -2.59 4.40
N ALA A 435 9.45 -3.14 5.62
CA ALA A 435 10.50 -3.19 6.64
C ALA A 435 11.82 -3.80 6.12
N LYS A 436 11.72 -4.79 5.21
CA LYS A 436 12.89 -5.47 4.61
C LYS A 436 13.48 -4.75 3.39
N LYS A 437 12.88 -3.65 2.94
CA LYS A 437 13.30 -2.91 1.74
C LYS A 437 13.63 -1.45 2.08
N GLN A 438 12.69 -0.54 1.88
CA GLN A 438 12.91 0.92 2.03
C GLN A 438 13.31 1.39 3.44
N TRP A 439 13.18 0.51 4.45
CA TRP A 439 13.59 0.73 5.84
C TRP A 439 14.78 -0.14 6.26
N ASN A 440 15.37 -0.91 5.34
CA ASN A 440 16.51 -1.77 5.61
C ASN A 440 17.78 -1.13 5.03
N ILE A 441 18.70 -0.72 5.90
CA ILE A 441 19.95 -0.06 5.49
C ILE A 441 20.80 -0.95 4.58
N SER A 442 20.88 -2.25 4.84
CA SER A 442 21.68 -3.17 4.01
C SER A 442 21.14 -3.25 2.60
N PHE A 443 19.82 -3.44 2.45
CA PHE A 443 19.15 -3.41 1.14
C PHE A 443 19.40 -2.09 0.41
N LEU A 444 19.21 -0.95 1.10
CA LEU A 444 19.42 0.36 0.48
C LEU A 444 20.87 0.56 0.01
N LYS A 445 21.85 0.07 0.78
CA LYS A 445 23.27 0.12 0.38
C LYS A 445 23.56 -0.77 -0.82
N GLU A 446 23.01 -1.98 -0.84
CA GLU A 446 23.16 -2.93 -1.96
C GLU A 446 22.61 -2.34 -3.26
N GLU A 447 21.48 -1.64 -3.20
CA GLU A 447 20.86 -0.94 -4.34
C GLU A 447 21.51 0.43 -4.65
N GLY A 448 22.51 0.88 -3.88
CA GLY A 448 23.14 2.19 -4.06
C GLY A 448 22.23 3.38 -3.76
N LEU A 449 21.21 3.18 -2.91
CA LEU A 449 20.16 4.13 -2.58
C LEU A 449 20.40 4.86 -1.25
N PRO A 450 19.86 6.09 -1.09
CA PRO A 450 19.96 6.82 0.17
C PRO A 450 19.17 6.12 1.28
N TYR A 451 19.68 6.23 2.51
CA TYR A 451 19.04 5.72 3.72
C TYR A 451 18.89 6.83 4.77
N PRO A 452 17.86 6.77 5.63
CA PRO A 452 17.55 7.86 6.56
C PRO A 452 18.58 7.93 7.68
N ARG A 453 18.85 9.16 8.15
CA ARG A 453 19.78 9.36 9.27
C ARG A 453 19.24 8.71 10.53
N MET A 454 17.93 8.79 10.76
CA MET A 454 17.28 8.21 11.94
C MET A 454 17.62 6.72 12.11
N LEU A 455 17.58 5.90 11.04
CA LEU A 455 17.90 4.47 11.16
C LEU A 455 19.40 4.22 11.42
N ALA A 456 20.26 5.06 10.85
CA ALA A 456 21.70 4.98 11.10
C ALA A 456 22.05 5.37 12.54
N ASP A 457 21.39 6.39 13.08
CA ASP A 457 21.58 6.86 14.45
C ASP A 457 21.01 5.86 15.47
N GLN A 458 19.80 5.31 15.23
CA GLN A 458 19.23 4.22 16.03
C GLN A 458 20.15 3.01 16.13
N SER A 459 20.81 2.63 15.03
CA SER A 459 21.76 1.51 15.03
C SER A 459 22.95 1.79 15.95
N ARG A 460 23.47 3.03 15.96
CA ARG A 460 24.57 3.43 16.86
C ARG A 460 24.13 3.50 18.31
N GLU A 461 22.96 4.08 18.59
CA GLU A 461 22.39 4.16 19.94
C GLU A 461 22.16 2.77 20.53
N MET A 462 21.60 1.84 19.75
CA MET A 462 21.38 0.46 20.19
C MET A 462 22.69 -0.25 20.50
N SER A 463 23.73 -0.05 19.67
CA SER A 463 25.07 -0.57 19.99
C SER A 463 25.59 -0.05 21.32
N GLY A 464 25.47 1.25 21.59
CA GLY A 464 25.86 1.84 22.87
C GLY A 464 25.05 1.33 24.06
N ILE A 465 23.74 1.11 23.89
CA ILE A 465 22.87 0.50 24.91
C ILE A 465 23.30 -0.95 25.18
N MET A 466 23.56 -1.74 24.14
CA MET A 466 24.00 -3.14 24.29
C MET A 466 25.37 -3.23 24.96
N GLU A 467 26.31 -2.34 24.63
CA GLU A 467 27.59 -2.21 25.33
C GLU A 467 27.40 -1.87 26.81
N ALA A 468 26.51 -0.93 27.14
CA ALA A 468 26.18 -0.58 28.51
C ALA A 468 25.53 -1.76 29.27
N ILE A 469 24.61 -2.49 28.64
CA ILE A 469 23.99 -3.70 29.20
C ILE A 469 25.07 -4.77 29.44
N HIS A 470 25.94 -5.02 28.47
CA HIS A 470 27.04 -5.97 28.60
C HIS A 470 28.00 -5.56 29.72
N SER A 471 28.26 -4.27 29.91
CA SER A 471 29.11 -3.79 31.00
C SER A 471 28.43 -3.88 32.37
N ALA A 472 27.12 -3.65 32.46
CA ALA A 472 26.36 -3.66 33.72
C ALA A 472 25.96 -5.08 34.16
N TYR A 473 25.73 -5.97 33.19
CA TYR A 473 25.29 -7.36 33.38
C TYR A 473 26.31 -8.36 32.84
N ALA A 474 27.58 -7.96 32.70
CA ALA A 474 28.67 -8.91 32.50
C ALA A 474 28.48 -10.02 33.53
N PRO A 475 28.24 -11.29 33.12
CA PRO A 475 27.84 -12.31 34.08
C PRO A 475 28.95 -12.42 35.13
N GLN A 476 28.63 -12.15 36.39
CA GLN A 476 29.56 -12.39 37.51
C GLN A 476 30.06 -13.86 37.49
N HIS A 477 29.28 -14.76 36.88
CA HIS A 477 29.66 -16.15 36.64
C HIS A 477 30.78 -16.40 35.61
N VAL A 478 31.09 -15.46 34.71
CA VAL A 478 32.23 -15.63 33.77
C VAL A 478 33.53 -15.14 34.41
N VAL A 479 33.48 -14.13 35.27
CA VAL A 479 34.64 -13.66 36.03
C VAL A 479 35.01 -14.66 37.13
N GLU A 480 34.04 -15.17 37.90
CA GLU A 480 34.31 -16.19 38.94
C GLU A 480 34.84 -17.51 38.37
N LYS A 481 34.46 -17.88 37.14
CA LYS A 481 34.93 -19.10 36.50
C LYS A 481 36.36 -18.96 35.96
N ILE A 482 36.72 -17.78 35.45
CA ILE A 482 38.09 -17.47 35.03
C ILE A 482 39.01 -17.32 36.25
N GLU A 483 38.55 -16.70 37.34
CA GLU A 483 39.33 -16.58 38.58
C GLU A 483 39.52 -17.93 39.28
N LYS A 484 38.51 -18.81 39.32
CA LYS A 484 38.66 -20.18 39.84
C LYS A 484 39.48 -21.10 38.95
N GLU A 485 39.49 -20.91 37.64
CA GLU A 485 40.35 -21.68 36.73
C GLU A 485 41.83 -21.20 36.81
N HIS A 486 42.08 -19.90 37.03
CA HIS A 486 43.45 -19.39 37.28
C HIS A 486 44.01 -19.74 38.66
N GLU A 487 43.20 -19.82 39.71
CA GLU A 487 43.67 -20.26 41.04
C GLU A 487 44.05 -21.75 41.08
N ASN A 488 43.36 -22.60 40.31
CA ASN A 488 43.64 -24.04 40.27
C ASN A 488 44.87 -24.42 39.44
N ASP A 489 45.29 -23.58 38.47
CA ASP A 489 46.47 -23.84 37.63
C ASP A 489 47.79 -23.38 38.28
N ILE A 490 47.74 -22.55 39.33
CA ILE A 490 48.93 -22.04 40.04
C ILE A 490 49.28 -22.90 41.28
N SER A 491 48.40 -23.83 41.69
CA SER A 491 48.59 -24.67 42.89
C SER A 491 48.91 -26.15 42.63
N ALA A 492 49.47 -26.51 41.47
CA ALA A 492 50.00 -27.86 41.24
C ALA A 492 51.53 -27.90 41.40
N PRO A 493 52.09 -28.34 42.54
CA PRO A 493 53.51 -28.64 42.67
C PRO A 493 53.82 -29.95 41.94
N GLY A 494 54.89 -29.96 41.15
CA GLY A 494 55.26 -31.11 40.35
C GLY A 494 55.60 -32.37 41.14
N SER A 495 55.31 -33.54 40.55
CA SER A 495 56.12 -34.75 40.70
C SER A 495 55.76 -35.82 39.67
N LYS A 496 56.74 -36.15 38.80
CA LYS A 496 57.14 -37.48 38.27
C LYS A 496 56.03 -38.37 37.68
N LEU A 497 56.02 -38.64 36.38
CA LEU A 497 56.90 -39.59 35.66
C LEU A 497 56.72 -39.39 34.15
#